data_AF-A0A3B4U7J1-F1
#
_entry.id   AF-A0A3B4U7J1-F1
#
_cell.length_a   1.000
_cell.length_b   1.000
_cell.length_c   1.000
_cell.angle_alpha   90.00
_cell.angle_beta   90.00
_cell.angle_gamma   90.00
#
_symmetry.space_group_name_H-M   'P 1'
#
loop_
_entity.id
_entity.type
_entity.pdbx_description
1 polymer ?
#
loop_
_entity_poly.entity_id
_entity_poly.type
_entity_poly.pdbx_seq_one_letter_code
_entity_poly.pdbx_strand_id
1 'polypeptide(L)'
;LQTIPKFCFPFDVERVSQSQVGQNFTFVLTDIDGKQRFGFCRLTQGCRVCICLLSYLPWFEIYYKLLNTLADYLTKQQVEMEEINEGAAEQTESGDTACLSLWHTVALSPSVALTLYCKQRQFIMYLQYPSVPVYLQRNLTEYFVAVDVNNMLQLYASMLHERRIIITSSKLSTLTACVHGAAALLFPMYWQHIFIPVLPPHLLDYCW
;
A
#
# COMPACT_ATOMS: atom_id res chain seq x y z
N LEU A 1 -3.02 1.71 16.37
CA LEU A 1 -3.72 0.64 15.61
C LEU A 1 -5.04 1.11 14.99
N GLN A 2 -5.95 1.74 15.73
CA GLN A 2 -7.26 2.23 15.23
C GLN A 2 -7.21 3.16 14.00
N THR A 3 -6.08 3.81 13.72
CA THR A 3 -5.89 4.66 12.54
C THR A 3 -5.74 3.87 11.23
N ILE A 4 -5.20 2.65 11.26
CA ILE A 4 -4.84 1.88 10.06
C ILE A 4 -6.03 1.68 9.09
N PRO A 5 -7.23 1.25 9.54
CA PRO A 5 -8.38 1.11 8.65
C PRO A 5 -8.75 2.40 7.89
N LYS A 6 -8.55 3.57 8.50
CA LYS A 6 -8.80 4.88 7.85
C LYS A 6 -7.77 5.24 6.78
N PHE A 7 -6.57 4.67 6.85
CA PHE A 7 -5.54 4.79 5.80
C PHE A 7 -5.68 3.71 4.71
N CYS A 8 -6.34 2.58 5.01
CA CYS A 8 -6.73 1.57 4.01
C CYS A 8 -7.83 2.08 3.06
N PHE A 9 -8.70 2.98 3.52
CA PHE A 9 -9.75 3.62 2.73
C PHE A 9 -9.66 5.15 2.82
N PRO A 10 -8.62 5.78 2.24
CA PRO A 10 -8.34 7.20 2.40
C PRO A 10 -9.14 8.07 1.41
N PHE A 11 -10.42 7.75 1.20
CA PHE A 11 -11.33 8.41 0.27
C PHE A 11 -12.78 8.30 0.76
N ASP A 12 -13.65 9.11 0.19
CA ASP A 12 -15.09 9.03 0.44
C ASP A 12 -15.68 7.82 -0.33
N VAL A 13 -16.01 6.76 0.40
CA VAL A 13 -16.50 5.49 -0.16
C VAL A 13 -17.85 5.67 -0.89
N GLU A 14 -18.67 6.65 -0.51
CA GLU A 14 -19.97 6.90 -1.16
C GLU A 14 -19.82 7.59 -2.52
N ARG A 15 -18.74 8.37 -2.71
CA ARG A 15 -18.48 9.13 -3.94
C ARG A 15 -17.63 8.39 -4.98
N VAL A 16 -16.99 7.28 -4.60
CA VAL A 16 -16.09 6.53 -5.48
C VAL A 16 -16.86 5.46 -6.26
N SER A 17 -16.71 5.45 -7.59
CA SER A 17 -17.40 4.50 -8.45
C SER A 17 -16.94 3.05 -8.21
N GLN A 18 -17.89 2.13 -8.12
CA GLN A 18 -17.65 0.69 -7.95
C GLN A 18 -16.86 0.06 -9.12
N SER A 19 -16.68 0.79 -10.23
CA SER A 19 -15.86 0.43 -11.39
C SER A 19 -14.35 0.52 -11.15
N GLN A 20 -13.89 0.92 -9.97
CA GLN A 20 -12.47 0.93 -9.62
C GLN A 20 -11.91 -0.51 -9.61
N VAL A 21 -11.08 -0.82 -10.60
CA VAL A 21 -10.25 -2.03 -10.66
C VAL A 21 -9.32 -2.06 -9.44
N GLY A 22 -9.09 -3.23 -8.84
CA GLY A 22 -8.26 -3.37 -7.64
C GLY A 22 -6.86 -2.76 -7.80
N GLN A 23 -6.42 -1.98 -6.80
CA GLN A 23 -5.22 -1.15 -6.88
C GLN A 23 -4.24 -1.48 -5.77
N ASN A 24 -2.96 -1.30 -6.08
CA ASN A 24 -1.86 -1.36 -5.11
C ASN A 24 -1.41 0.07 -4.80
N PHE A 25 -1.37 0.46 -3.53
CA PHE A 25 -0.90 1.77 -3.07
C PHE A 25 -0.14 1.64 -1.75
N THR A 26 0.65 2.65 -1.37
CA THR A 26 1.37 2.66 -0.09
C THR A 26 1.11 3.96 0.66
N PHE A 27 0.59 3.86 1.88
CA PHE A 27 0.60 4.99 2.82
C PHE A 27 1.85 4.95 3.70
N VAL A 28 2.18 6.07 4.35
CA VAL A 28 3.24 6.14 5.36
C VAL A 28 2.66 6.66 6.67
N LEU A 29 3.05 6.02 7.76
CA LEU A 29 2.90 6.54 9.12
C LEU A 29 4.29 6.93 9.61
N THR A 30 4.43 8.15 10.12
CA THR A 30 5.67 8.61 10.75
C THR A 30 5.64 8.29 12.24
N ASP A 31 6.69 7.65 12.73
CA ASP A 31 6.87 7.31 14.15
C ASP A 31 7.37 8.51 14.97
N ILE A 32 7.39 8.40 16.31
CA ILE A 32 7.92 9.46 17.18
C ILE A 32 9.40 9.77 16.92
N ASP A 33 10.16 8.78 16.43
CA ASP A 33 11.56 8.89 16.01
C ASP A 33 11.74 9.58 14.63
N GLY A 34 10.67 10.05 13.99
CA GLY A 34 10.68 10.53 12.60
C GLY A 34 10.82 9.41 11.54
N LYS A 35 10.90 8.14 11.96
CA LYS A 35 11.04 6.99 11.06
C LYS A 35 9.74 6.72 10.30
N GLN A 36 9.86 6.42 9.01
CA GLN A 36 8.73 6.08 8.15
C GLN A 36 8.37 4.60 8.25
N ARG A 37 7.10 4.30 8.49
CA ARG A 37 6.51 2.96 8.45
C ARG A 37 5.53 2.87 7.28
N PHE A 38 5.83 2.02 6.32
CA PHE A 38 5.09 1.86 5.07
C PHE A 38 3.92 0.89 5.27
N GLY A 39 2.71 1.33 4.92
CA GLY A 39 1.50 0.52 4.83
C GLY A 39 1.20 0.17 3.37
N PHE A 40 1.70 -1.00 2.94
CA PHE A 40 1.46 -1.53 1.60
C PHE A 40 0.04 -2.11 1.55
N CYS A 41 -0.77 -1.61 0.62
CA CYS A 41 -2.18 -1.95 0.51
C CYS A 41 -2.51 -2.53 -0.88
N ARG A 42 -3.26 -3.65 -0.93
CA ARG A 42 -4.04 -4.06 -2.12
C ARG A 42 -5.52 -3.87 -1.81
N LEU A 43 -6.15 -2.93 -2.51
CA LEU A 43 -7.59 -2.75 -2.54
C LEU A 43 -8.21 -3.76 -3.53
N THR A 44 -9.31 -4.43 -3.14
CA THR A 44 -10.06 -5.31 -4.05
C THR A 44 -10.95 -4.50 -5.00
N GLN A 45 -11.47 -5.18 -6.04
CA GLN A 45 -12.43 -4.57 -6.96
C GLN A 45 -13.68 -4.10 -6.20
N GLY A 46 -14.24 -2.95 -6.61
CA GLY A 46 -15.40 -2.35 -5.94
C GLY A 46 -15.11 -1.75 -4.56
N CYS A 47 -13.83 -1.58 -4.18
CA CYS A 47 -13.40 -0.84 -2.99
C CYS A 47 -13.94 -1.36 -1.64
N ARG A 48 -14.33 -2.64 -1.54
CA ARG A 48 -14.93 -3.20 -0.31
C ARG A 48 -13.93 -3.77 0.70
N VAL A 49 -12.82 -4.35 0.23
CA VAL A 49 -11.82 -5.02 1.07
C VAL A 49 -10.44 -4.46 0.76
N CYS A 50 -9.62 -4.26 1.79
CA CYS A 50 -8.24 -3.84 1.66
C CYS A 50 -7.34 -4.77 2.48
N ILE A 51 -6.39 -5.42 1.81
CA ILE A 51 -5.33 -6.19 2.48
C ILE A 51 -4.16 -5.23 2.71
N CYS A 52 -3.74 -5.06 3.97
CA CYS A 52 -2.69 -4.13 4.35
C CYS A 52 -1.54 -4.86 5.08
N LEU A 53 -0.30 -4.53 4.72
CA LEU A 53 0.94 -5.01 5.33
C LEU A 53 1.76 -3.81 5.80
N LEU A 54 2.16 -3.80 7.08
CA LEU A 54 2.98 -2.73 7.66
C LEU A 54 4.44 -3.17 7.84
N SER A 55 5.38 -2.40 7.28
CA SER A 55 6.82 -2.65 7.41
C SER A 55 7.62 -1.34 7.48
N TYR A 56 8.79 -1.37 8.10
CA TYR A 56 9.77 -0.28 8.01
C TYR A 56 10.69 -0.43 6.78
N LEU A 57 10.62 -1.57 6.06
CA LEU A 57 11.41 -1.82 4.86
C LEU A 57 10.67 -1.29 3.61
N PRO A 58 11.30 -0.45 2.76
CA PRO A 58 10.66 0.11 1.56
C PRO A 58 10.64 -0.87 0.38
N TRP A 59 10.25 -2.12 0.59
CA TRP A 59 10.29 -3.19 -0.42
C TRP A 59 9.00 -3.27 -1.24
N PHE A 60 8.64 -2.17 -1.91
CA PHE A 60 7.38 -2.00 -2.66
C PHE A 60 7.02 -3.20 -3.53
N GLU A 61 7.91 -3.63 -4.43
CA GLU A 61 7.62 -4.74 -5.33
C GLU A 61 7.34 -6.07 -4.63
N ILE A 62 8.13 -6.38 -3.59
CA ILE A 62 8.03 -7.63 -2.86
C ILE A 62 6.69 -7.69 -2.13
N TYR A 63 6.36 -6.63 -1.39
CA TYR A 63 5.11 -6.59 -0.64
C TYR A 63 3.89 -6.51 -1.57
N TYR A 64 3.95 -5.79 -2.70
CA TYR A 64 2.87 -5.84 -3.69
C TYR A 64 2.70 -7.21 -4.35
N LYS A 65 3.78 -7.92 -4.69
CA LYS A 65 3.71 -9.31 -5.20
C LYS A 65 3.07 -10.23 -4.16
N LEU A 66 3.49 -10.14 -2.89
CA LEU A 66 2.91 -10.88 -1.77
C LEU A 66 1.41 -10.57 -1.56
N LEU A 67 1.02 -9.30 -1.52
CA LEU A 67 -0.37 -8.87 -1.38
C LEU A 67 -1.24 -9.34 -2.55
N ASN A 68 -0.70 -9.35 -3.77
CA ASN A 68 -1.39 -9.92 -4.92
C ASN A 68 -1.68 -11.40 -4.71
N THR A 69 -0.66 -12.19 -4.39
CA THR A 69 -0.79 -13.63 -4.13
C THR A 69 -1.79 -13.92 -3.00
N LEU A 70 -1.75 -13.15 -1.90
CA LEU A 70 -2.69 -13.29 -0.80
C LEU A 70 -4.14 -12.99 -1.21
N ALA A 71 -4.38 -11.94 -2.00
CA ALA A 71 -5.70 -11.64 -2.52
C ALA A 71 -6.22 -12.74 -3.43
N ASP A 72 -5.38 -13.26 -4.34
CA ASP A 72 -5.76 -14.31 -5.27
C ASP A 72 -6.09 -15.63 -4.53
N TYR A 73 -5.43 -15.92 -3.40
CA TYR A 73 -5.78 -17.04 -2.51
C TYR A 73 -7.12 -16.82 -1.79
N LEU A 74 -7.36 -15.63 -1.24
CA LEU A 74 -8.62 -15.33 -0.56
C LEU A 74 -9.82 -15.42 -1.51
N THR A 75 -9.69 -14.92 -2.75
CA THR A 75 -10.75 -15.06 -3.76
C THR A 75 -11.04 -16.53 -4.08
N LYS A 76 -10.00 -17.37 -4.24
CA LYS A 76 -10.20 -18.81 -4.49
C LYS A 76 -10.89 -19.53 -3.33
N GLN A 77 -10.52 -19.19 -2.08
CA GLN A 77 -11.15 -19.78 -0.91
C GLN A 77 -12.62 -19.36 -0.74
N GLN A 78 -12.99 -18.14 -1.18
CA GLN A 78 -14.39 -17.72 -1.22
C GLN A 78 -15.20 -18.54 -2.23
N VAL A 79 -14.66 -18.75 -3.44
CA VAL A 79 -15.32 -19.58 -4.47
C VAL A 79 -15.46 -21.04 -4.01
N GLU A 80 -14.40 -21.65 -3.46
CA GLU A 80 -14.45 -23.02 -2.91
C GLU A 80 -15.49 -23.17 -1.78
N MET A 81 -15.74 -22.13 -0.97
CA MET A 81 -16.76 -22.15 0.08
C MET A 81 -18.18 -21.87 -0.45
N GLU A 82 -18.33 -21.04 -1.49
CA GLU A 82 -19.62 -20.77 -2.13
C GLU A 82 -20.13 -22.01 -2.89
N GLU A 83 -19.28 -22.73 -3.62
CA GLU A 83 -19.63 -23.99 -4.31
C GLU A 83 -20.06 -25.11 -3.35
N ILE A 84 -19.60 -25.08 -2.09
CA ILE A 84 -20.01 -26.04 -1.04
C ILE A 84 -21.34 -25.64 -0.37
N ASN A 85 -21.68 -24.34 -0.35
CA ASN A 85 -22.81 -23.80 0.40
C ASN A 85 -24.13 -23.66 -0.39
N GLU A 86 -24.22 -24.08 -1.66
CA GLU A 86 -25.50 -24.17 -2.39
C GLU A 86 -26.53 -25.13 -1.71
N GLY A 87 -26.11 -25.87 -0.67
CA GLY A 87 -26.99 -26.73 0.14
C GLY A 87 -27.56 -26.12 1.44
N ALA A 88 -27.15 -24.92 1.88
CA ALA A 88 -27.59 -24.37 3.17
C ALA A 88 -27.67 -22.83 3.18
N ALA A 89 -28.88 -22.31 3.00
CA ALA A 89 -29.19 -20.91 3.26
C ALA A 89 -29.43 -20.69 4.76
N GLU A 90 -28.42 -20.21 5.49
CA GLU A 90 -28.65 -19.62 6.82
C GLU A 90 -27.67 -18.49 7.15
N GLN A 91 -28.07 -17.64 8.07
CA GLN A 91 -27.57 -16.28 8.25
C GLN A 91 -26.19 -16.22 8.91
N THR A 92 -25.36 -15.24 8.52
CA THR A 92 -24.25 -14.76 9.37
C THR A 92 -24.04 -13.27 9.14
N GLU A 93 -24.50 -12.45 10.09
CA GLU A 93 -24.17 -11.04 10.16
C GLU A 93 -22.80 -10.81 10.83
N SER A 94 -22.37 -9.54 10.84
CA SER A 94 -21.21 -8.97 11.55
C SER A 94 -19.80 -9.34 11.05
N GLY A 95 -19.37 -8.63 10.01
CA GLY A 95 -18.42 -7.52 10.20
C GLY A 95 -16.98 -7.82 10.65
N ASP A 96 -16.59 -9.08 10.81
CA ASP A 96 -15.26 -9.45 11.31
C ASP A 96 -14.16 -9.09 10.31
N THR A 97 -13.51 -7.95 10.58
CA THR A 97 -12.34 -7.47 9.83
C THR A 97 -11.22 -8.49 10.00
N ALA A 98 -10.96 -9.28 8.95
CA ALA A 98 -9.95 -10.32 8.96
C ALA A 98 -8.52 -9.76 9.08
N CYS A 99 -8.12 -9.40 10.30
CA CYS A 99 -6.77 -8.97 10.63
C CYS A 99 -5.77 -10.13 10.50
N LEU A 100 -5.25 -10.31 9.29
CA LEU A 100 -4.06 -11.12 9.02
C LEU A 100 -2.85 -10.49 9.71
N SER A 101 -2.57 -10.92 10.94
CA SER A 101 -1.36 -10.54 11.66
C SER A 101 -0.14 -11.23 11.03
N LEU A 102 0.56 -10.51 10.16
CA LEU A 102 1.87 -10.94 9.66
C LEU A 102 2.91 -10.76 10.77
N TRP A 103 3.53 -11.87 11.19
CA TRP A 103 4.68 -11.88 12.07
C TRP A 103 5.94 -12.10 11.23
N HIS A 104 6.80 -11.08 11.11
CA HIS A 104 8.09 -11.19 10.43
C HIS A 104 9.12 -11.87 11.34
N THR A 105 9.61 -13.05 10.95
CA THR A 105 10.84 -13.63 11.51
C THR A 105 11.97 -13.44 10.49
N VAL A 106 12.80 -12.41 10.69
CA VAL A 106 13.95 -12.14 9.82
C VAL A 106 15.13 -13.02 10.27
N ALA A 107 15.38 -14.12 9.56
CA ALA A 107 16.63 -14.86 9.66
C ALA A 107 17.71 -14.16 8.80
N LEU A 108 18.91 -13.97 9.37
CA LEU A 108 20.06 -13.31 8.73
C LEU A 108 20.73 -14.23 7.68
N SER A 109 20.04 -14.44 6.56
CA SER A 109 20.49 -15.27 5.43
C SER A 109 20.23 -14.55 4.10
N PRO A 110 20.97 -14.88 3.01
CA PRO A 110 20.77 -14.28 1.68
C PRO A 110 19.40 -14.62 1.05
N SER A 111 18.59 -15.47 1.69
CA SER A 111 17.16 -15.61 1.44
C SER A 111 16.37 -15.39 2.74
N VAL A 112 15.34 -14.55 2.68
CA VAL A 112 14.43 -14.30 3.81
C VAL A 112 13.17 -15.13 3.62
N ALA A 113 12.98 -16.15 4.45
CA ALA A 113 11.74 -16.92 4.48
C ALA A 113 10.66 -16.15 5.25
N LEU A 114 9.65 -15.64 4.53
CA LEU A 114 8.43 -15.10 5.14
C LEU A 114 7.45 -16.25 5.40
N THR A 115 7.31 -16.64 6.68
CA THR A 115 6.30 -17.60 7.12
C THR A 115 5.00 -16.88 7.48
N LEU A 116 3.97 -17.10 6.67
CA LEU A 116 2.64 -16.52 6.87
C LEU A 116 1.73 -17.55 7.52
N TYR A 117 0.97 -17.12 8.53
CA TYR A 117 -0.03 -17.92 9.21
C TYR A 117 -1.42 -17.39 8.85
N CYS A 118 -2.20 -18.17 8.10
CA CYS A 118 -3.60 -17.87 7.79
C CYS A 118 -4.45 -19.06 8.24
N LYS A 119 -5.45 -18.82 9.10
CA LYS A 119 -6.41 -19.79 9.69
C LYS A 119 -6.23 -21.26 9.21
N GLN A 120 -5.24 -21.97 9.77
CA GLN A 120 -4.90 -23.40 9.54
C GLN A 120 -3.94 -23.79 8.39
N ARG A 121 -3.35 -22.87 7.61
CA ARG A 121 -2.24 -23.18 6.68
C ARG A 121 -1.01 -22.29 6.92
N GLN A 122 0.18 -22.91 6.91
CA GLN A 122 1.47 -22.23 6.85
C GLN A 122 1.88 -22.02 5.39
N PHE A 123 2.25 -20.79 5.04
CA PHE A 123 2.90 -20.49 3.75
C PHE A 123 4.33 -20.03 4.01
N ILE A 124 5.31 -20.67 3.37
CA ILE A 124 6.71 -20.24 3.42
C ILE A 124 7.06 -19.62 2.07
N MET A 125 7.19 -18.29 2.05
CA MET A 125 7.64 -17.55 0.87
C MET A 125 9.15 -17.26 0.99
N TYR A 126 9.94 -17.83 0.09
CA TYR A 126 11.37 -17.51 -0.01
C TYR A 126 11.55 -16.20 -0.78
N LEU A 127 11.89 -15.13 -0.07
CA LEU A 127 12.34 -13.89 -0.69
C LEU A 127 13.79 -14.02 -1.12
N GLN A 128 14.00 -14.04 -2.43
CA GLN A 128 15.30 -13.77 -3.03
C GLN A 128 15.61 -12.27 -2.83
N TYR A 129 16.80 -11.92 -2.32
CA TYR A 129 17.26 -10.53 -2.36
C TYR A 129 17.31 -10.05 -3.83
N PRO A 130 16.66 -8.93 -4.18
CA PRO A 130 16.83 -8.35 -5.51
C PRO A 130 18.25 -7.80 -5.62
N SER A 131 18.99 -8.26 -6.62
CA SER A 131 20.22 -7.62 -7.06
C SER A 131 19.88 -6.30 -7.78
N VAL A 132 20.61 -5.21 -7.47
CA VAL A 132 20.46 -3.87 -8.09
C VAL A 132 19.17 -3.15 -7.57
N PRO A 133 18.99 -1.79 -7.58
CA PRO A 133 17.94 -1.12 -6.78
C PRO A 133 16.53 -1.16 -7.41
N VAL A 134 16.03 -2.37 -7.64
CA VAL A 134 14.68 -2.68 -8.16
C VAL A 134 13.57 -2.11 -7.27
N TYR A 135 13.82 -1.92 -5.97
CA TYR A 135 12.85 -1.35 -5.02
C TYR A 135 12.37 0.06 -5.36
N LEU A 136 13.14 0.82 -6.14
CA LEU A 136 12.81 2.20 -6.56
C LEU A 136 11.98 2.23 -7.86
N GLN A 137 12.00 1.14 -8.63
CA GLN A 137 11.64 1.15 -10.04
C GLN A 137 10.14 1.39 -10.26
N ARG A 138 9.25 0.65 -9.61
CA ARG A 138 7.79 0.79 -9.81
C ARG A 138 7.27 2.21 -9.57
N ASN A 139 7.66 2.84 -8.47
CA ASN A 139 7.14 4.16 -8.11
C ASN A 139 7.64 5.24 -9.09
N LEU A 140 8.92 5.16 -9.49
CA LEU A 140 9.47 6.04 -10.52
C LEU A 140 8.81 5.79 -11.88
N THR A 141 8.65 4.55 -12.32
CA THR A 141 8.00 4.24 -13.62
C THR A 141 6.57 4.79 -13.69
N GLU A 142 5.74 4.60 -12.67
CA GLU A 142 4.39 5.16 -12.62
C GLU A 142 4.42 6.70 -12.60
N TYR A 143 5.35 7.31 -11.84
CA TYR A 143 5.53 8.77 -11.79
C TYR A 143 5.93 9.37 -13.16
N PHE A 144 6.93 8.81 -13.84
CA PHE A 144 7.37 9.23 -15.18
C PHE A 144 6.29 9.01 -16.26
N VAL A 145 5.39 8.03 -16.08
CA VAL A 145 4.26 7.79 -16.99
C VAL A 145 3.09 8.74 -16.72
N ALA A 146 2.89 9.17 -15.47
CA ALA A 146 1.73 9.96 -15.06
C ALA A 146 1.96 11.48 -15.02
N VAL A 147 3.21 11.96 -15.01
CA VAL A 147 3.54 13.38 -14.79
C VAL A 147 4.42 13.90 -15.93
N ASP A 148 3.95 14.95 -16.61
CA ASP A 148 4.71 15.62 -17.68
C ASP A 148 6.03 16.21 -17.17
N VAL A 149 7.07 16.22 -18.02
CA VAL A 149 8.41 16.73 -17.70
C VAL A 149 8.39 18.14 -17.10
N ASN A 150 7.52 19.04 -17.59
CA ASN A 150 7.37 20.39 -17.04
C ASN A 150 6.88 20.35 -15.58
N ASN A 151 5.88 19.53 -15.29
CA ASN A 151 5.33 19.36 -13.94
C ASN A 151 6.35 18.67 -13.02
N MET A 152 7.12 17.70 -13.53
CA MET A 152 8.23 17.08 -12.78
C MET A 152 9.28 18.10 -12.36
N LEU A 153 9.69 19.00 -13.26
CA LEU A 153 10.67 20.06 -12.98
C LEU A 153 10.13 21.08 -11.98
N GLN A 154 8.86 21.49 -12.09
CA GLN A 154 8.20 22.38 -11.13
C GLN A 154 8.09 21.74 -9.74
N LEU A 155 7.77 20.44 -9.68
CA LEU A 155 7.68 19.67 -8.44
C LEU A 155 9.06 19.58 -7.76
N TYR A 156 10.09 19.19 -8.52
CA TYR A 156 11.47 19.11 -8.04
C TYR A 156 11.99 20.47 -7.54
N ALA A 157 11.77 21.55 -8.30
CA ALA A 157 12.11 22.90 -7.88
C ALA A 157 11.35 23.33 -6.61
N SER A 158 10.07 22.95 -6.47
CA SER A 158 9.27 23.22 -5.27
C SER A 158 9.79 22.46 -4.04
N MET A 159 10.26 21.22 -4.22
CA MET A 159 10.88 20.44 -3.15
C MET A 159 12.22 21.03 -2.71
N LEU A 160 13.06 21.50 -3.64
CA LEU A 160 14.31 22.20 -3.32
C LEU A 160 14.11 23.54 -2.58
N HIS A 161 12.92 24.13 -2.66
CA HIS A 161 12.51 25.33 -1.90
C HIS A 161 11.65 25.00 -0.67
N GLU A 162 11.61 23.74 -0.24
CA GLU A 162 10.86 23.24 0.93
C GLU A 162 9.39 23.72 0.97
N ARG A 163 8.74 23.82 -0.20
CA ARG A 163 7.37 24.32 -0.29
C ARG A 163 6.36 23.30 0.24
N ARG A 164 5.22 23.80 0.71
CA ARG A 164 4.04 22.97 0.94
C ARG A 164 3.51 22.51 -0.42
N ILE A 165 3.50 21.20 -0.65
CA ILE A 165 3.14 20.59 -1.94
C ILE A 165 1.96 19.65 -1.72
N ILE A 166 0.93 19.79 -2.55
CA ILE A 166 -0.23 18.89 -2.60
C ILE A 166 -0.24 18.24 -3.99
N ILE A 167 -0.26 16.90 -4.02
CA ILE A 167 -0.44 16.12 -5.24
C ILE A 167 -1.84 15.51 -5.18
N THR A 168 -2.58 15.56 -6.30
CA THR A 168 -3.93 14.99 -6.42
C THR A 168 -3.99 13.99 -7.57
N SER A 169 -4.76 12.91 -7.40
CA SER A 169 -5.05 11.94 -8.48
C SER A 169 -6.35 11.20 -8.18
N SER A 170 -6.99 10.68 -9.23
CA SER A 170 -8.17 9.80 -9.13
C SER A 170 -7.82 8.33 -8.86
N LYS A 171 -6.52 7.97 -8.86
CA LYS A 171 -6.01 6.63 -8.57
C LYS A 171 -5.01 6.68 -7.41
N LEU A 172 -5.21 5.82 -6.40
CA LEU A 172 -4.32 5.76 -5.23
C LEU A 172 -2.93 5.21 -5.59
N SER A 173 -2.88 4.29 -6.56
CA SER A 173 -1.61 3.74 -7.08
C SER A 173 -0.74 4.86 -7.64
N THR A 174 -1.32 5.69 -8.51
CA THR A 174 -0.63 6.79 -9.18
C THR A 174 -0.26 7.89 -8.18
N LEU A 175 -1.18 8.28 -7.28
CA LEU A 175 -0.93 9.27 -6.23
C LEU A 175 0.30 8.91 -5.38
N THR A 176 0.27 7.74 -4.75
CA THR A 176 1.32 7.31 -3.82
C THR A 176 2.65 7.06 -4.53
N ALA A 177 2.61 6.51 -5.75
CA ALA A 177 3.79 6.36 -6.59
C ALA A 177 4.41 7.70 -6.98
N CYS A 178 3.60 8.71 -7.32
CA CYS A 178 4.09 10.06 -7.63
C CYS A 178 4.78 10.71 -6.41
N VAL A 179 4.19 10.60 -5.22
CA VAL A 179 4.80 11.16 -3.99
C VAL A 179 6.13 10.46 -3.66
N HIS A 180 6.16 9.12 -3.70
CA HIS A 180 7.38 8.36 -3.45
C HIS A 180 8.45 8.54 -4.55
N GLY A 181 8.04 8.62 -5.81
CA GLY A 181 8.92 8.83 -6.97
C GLY A 181 9.55 10.22 -6.95
N ALA A 182 8.77 11.26 -6.69
CA ALA A 182 9.27 12.63 -6.56
C ALA A 182 10.27 12.77 -5.40
N ALA A 183 9.95 12.19 -4.23
CA ALA A 183 10.88 12.19 -3.09
C ALA A 183 12.18 11.42 -3.37
N ALA A 184 12.12 10.35 -4.16
CA ALA A 184 13.31 9.59 -4.56
C ALA A 184 14.25 10.37 -5.50
N LEU A 185 13.74 11.35 -6.26
CA LEU A 185 14.57 12.22 -7.10
C LEU A 185 15.44 13.21 -6.31
N LEU A 186 15.20 13.40 -5.01
CA LEU A 186 16.05 14.24 -4.15
C LEU A 186 17.39 13.59 -3.79
N PHE A 187 17.60 12.30 -4.08
CA PHE A 187 18.81 11.57 -3.73
C PHE A 187 20.10 12.33 -4.16
N PRO A 188 21.11 12.50 -3.27
CA PRO A 188 21.29 11.84 -1.96
C PRO A 188 20.56 12.50 -0.78
N MET A 189 19.81 13.58 -1.00
CA MET A 189 18.98 14.20 0.02
C MET A 189 17.65 13.44 0.19
N TYR A 190 16.99 13.66 1.33
CA TYR A 190 15.68 13.11 1.63
C TYR A 190 14.78 14.24 2.14
N TRP A 191 13.49 14.18 1.85
CA TRP A 191 12.51 15.12 2.40
C TRP A 191 12.43 14.99 3.93
N GLN A 192 12.66 16.09 4.66
CA GLN A 192 12.72 16.11 6.13
C GLN A 192 11.41 16.56 6.81
N HIS A 193 10.53 17.24 6.06
CA HIS A 193 9.27 17.77 6.58
C HIS A 193 8.15 16.73 6.54
N ILE A 194 6.92 17.15 6.87
CA ILE A 194 5.71 16.32 6.81
C ILE A 194 5.64 15.56 5.48
N PHE A 195 5.51 14.24 5.55
CA PHE A 195 5.48 13.34 4.40
C PHE A 195 4.29 12.38 4.53
N ILE A 196 3.20 12.69 3.81
CA ILE A 196 1.96 11.91 3.85
C ILE A 196 1.57 11.55 2.40
N PRO A 197 1.96 10.38 1.88
CA PRO A 197 1.71 9.97 0.49
C PRO A 197 0.23 9.85 0.10
N VAL A 198 -0.64 9.66 1.09
CA VAL A 198 -2.09 9.72 0.93
C VAL A 198 -2.71 10.18 2.24
N LEU A 199 -3.57 11.19 2.18
CA LEU A 199 -4.19 11.84 3.34
C LEU A 199 -5.67 11.42 3.45
N PRO A 200 -6.07 10.66 4.47
CA PRO A 200 -7.47 10.30 4.71
C PRO A 200 -8.36 11.54 4.96
N PRO A 201 -9.69 11.48 4.65
CA PRO A 201 -10.60 12.61 4.80
C PRO A 201 -10.64 13.24 6.20
N HIS A 202 -10.50 12.43 7.25
CA HIS A 202 -10.50 12.88 8.65
C HIS A 202 -9.22 13.62 9.09
N LEU A 203 -8.25 13.81 8.19
CA LEU A 203 -7.00 14.54 8.43
C LEU A 203 -6.82 15.71 7.43
N LEU A 204 -7.85 16.08 6.67
CA LEU A 204 -7.77 17.18 5.69
C LEU A 204 -7.42 18.54 6.31
N ASP A 205 -7.67 18.72 7.61
CA ASP A 205 -7.27 19.93 8.35
C ASP A 205 -5.74 20.13 8.39
N TYR A 206 -4.94 19.07 8.18
CA TYR A 206 -3.47 19.18 8.05
C TYR A 206 -2.99 19.85 6.76
N CYS A 207 -3.88 20.20 5.82
CA CYS A 207 -3.52 20.88 4.58
C CYS A 207 -3.34 22.41 4.71
N TRP A 208 -3.76 23.02 5.83
CA TRP A 208 -3.89 24.48 5.98
C TRP A 208 -2.86 25.08 6.96
#